data_AF-A0A1A8RRN7-F1
#
_entry.id   AF-A0A1A8RRN7-F1
#
_cell.length_a   1.000
_cell.length_b   1.000
_cell.length_c   1.000
_cell.angle_alpha   90.00
_cell.angle_beta   90.00
_cell.angle_gamma   90.00
#
_symmetry.space_group_name_H-M   'P 1'
#
loop_
_entity.id
_entity.type
_entity.pdbx_description
1 polymer ?
#
loop_
_entity_poly.entity_id
_entity_poly.type
_entity_poly.pdbx_seq_one_letter_code
_entity_poly.pdbx_strand_id
1 'polypeptide(L)'
;MATKLLGPPRPNLNIKQAAVKGGKSYNRGFFRRWYDQTSWLLGCETAGSLFCFPCLLFNPVGTTAARSSWTTKGVTDMHHLAEKGKRHKASKIHMDSCLKFSTFGRVNIAEELDSSYRLAVRSHNEEGMSTTVQNELLDSMLAVARKRITEDVIATRFVAIQADETTDVSTQTQLVLVIRYIDAQHAVQ
;
A
#
# COMPACT_ATOMS: atom_id res chain seq x y z
N MET A 1 5.26 -18.01 -4.73
CA MET A 1 6.49 -17.43 -4.16
C MET A 1 6.16 -16.08 -3.50
N ALA A 2 6.36 -16.00 -2.18
CA ALA A 2 6.66 -14.81 -1.39
C ALA A 2 5.81 -13.53 -1.52
N THR A 3 4.62 -13.46 -0.89
CA THR A 3 3.97 -12.16 -0.56
C THR A 3 4.07 -11.79 0.92
N LYS A 4 4.50 -12.70 1.81
CA LYS A 4 4.71 -12.42 3.25
C LYS A 4 6.04 -11.68 3.58
N LEU A 5 6.86 -11.24 2.61
CA LEU A 5 8.22 -10.69 2.86
C LEU A 5 8.56 -9.34 2.19
N LEU A 6 7.75 -8.82 1.26
CA LEU A 6 8.29 -7.88 0.26
C LEU A 6 8.37 -6.40 0.65
N GLY A 7 7.69 -5.96 1.72
CA GLY A 7 7.57 -4.52 1.97
C GLY A 7 6.94 -3.80 0.77
N PRO A 8 7.09 -2.48 0.64
CA PRO A 8 6.63 -1.80 -0.58
C PRO A 8 7.34 -2.35 -1.82
N PRO A 9 6.68 -2.38 -3.00
CA PRO A 9 7.34 -2.63 -4.28
C PRO A 9 8.58 -1.75 -4.48
N ARG A 10 9.70 -2.41 -4.80
CA ARG A 10 11.03 -1.79 -4.96
C ARG A 10 11.68 -2.14 -6.30
N PRO A 11 11.01 -1.82 -7.42
CA PRO A 11 11.55 -2.06 -8.76
C PRO A 11 12.77 -1.20 -9.05
N ASN A 12 13.55 -1.58 -10.06
CA ASN A 12 14.64 -0.73 -10.52
C ASN A 12 14.11 0.32 -11.51
N LEU A 13 13.85 1.54 -11.02
CA LEU A 13 13.23 2.58 -11.84
C LEU A 13 14.22 3.20 -12.83
N ASN A 14 13.78 3.41 -14.07
CA ASN A 14 14.54 4.12 -15.09
C ASN A 14 14.25 5.64 -15.05
N ILE A 15 14.58 6.29 -13.93
CA ILE A 15 14.48 7.75 -13.81
C ILE A 15 15.80 8.37 -14.25
N LYS A 16 15.77 9.20 -15.29
CA LYS A 16 16.94 9.94 -15.79
C LYS A 16 16.62 11.43 -15.81
N GLN A 17 17.46 12.23 -15.18
CA GLN A 17 17.40 13.68 -15.20
C GLN A 17 18.73 14.25 -15.66
N ALA A 18 18.70 14.95 -16.79
CA ALA A 18 19.81 15.76 -17.25
C ALA A 18 19.78 17.11 -16.50
N ALA A 19 20.92 17.53 -15.96
CA ALA A 19 21.09 18.83 -15.33
C ALA A 19 22.34 19.51 -15.89
N VAL A 20 22.28 20.82 -16.10
CA VAL A 20 23.43 21.62 -16.52
C VAL A 20 23.82 22.56 -15.39
N LYS A 21 25.08 22.51 -14.96
CA LYS A 21 25.62 23.43 -13.95
C LYS A 21 27.00 23.91 -14.39
N GLY A 22 27.15 25.21 -14.61
CA GLY A 22 28.41 25.81 -15.06
C GLY A 22 28.91 25.27 -16.40
N GLY A 23 28.02 25.09 -17.39
CA GLY A 23 28.36 24.59 -18.72
C GLY A 23 28.63 23.09 -18.83
N LYS A 24 28.71 22.35 -17.71
CA LYS A 24 28.86 20.89 -17.70
C LYS A 24 27.51 20.21 -17.54
N SER A 25 27.27 19.15 -18.32
CA SER A 25 26.10 18.29 -18.21
C SER A 25 26.34 17.18 -17.18
N TYR A 26 25.32 16.89 -16.39
CA TYR A 26 25.31 15.82 -15.40
C TYR A 26 24.04 15.00 -15.57
N ASN A 27 24.18 13.68 -15.56
CA ASN A 27 23.05 12.79 -15.48
C ASN A 27 22.86 12.35 -14.03
N ARG A 28 21.70 12.65 -13.46
CA ARG A 28 21.26 12.12 -12.18
C ARG A 28 20.19 11.08 -12.46
N GLY A 29 20.26 9.95 -11.78
CA GLY A 29 19.30 8.88 -11.95
C GLY A 29 18.89 8.25 -10.65
N PHE A 30 17.89 7.38 -10.74
CA PHE A 30 17.49 6.55 -9.63
C PHE A 30 18.60 5.54 -9.29
N PHE A 31 18.80 5.31 -7.99
CA PHE A 31 19.69 4.29 -7.48
C PHE A 31 18.95 3.48 -6.42
N ARG A 32 19.06 2.14 -6.50
CA ARG A 32 18.34 1.22 -5.61
C ARG A 32 18.61 1.46 -4.12
N ARG A 33 19.79 2.00 -3.78
CA ARG A 33 20.18 2.41 -2.42
C ARG A 33 19.18 3.32 -1.72
N TRP A 34 18.34 4.04 -2.48
CA TRP A 34 17.27 4.85 -1.90
C TRP A 34 16.29 4.01 -1.10
N TYR A 35 15.97 2.80 -1.56
CA TYR A 35 15.10 1.88 -0.81
C TYR A 35 15.74 1.39 0.48
N ASP A 36 17.06 1.23 0.50
CA ASP A 36 17.78 0.76 1.70
C ASP A 36 17.74 1.79 2.82
N GLN A 37 17.74 3.08 2.46
CA GLN A 37 17.69 4.19 3.42
C GLN A 37 16.26 4.53 3.89
N THR A 38 15.23 4.02 3.21
CA THR A 38 13.85 4.44 3.43
C THR A 38 12.88 3.25 3.30
N SER A 39 12.53 2.66 4.43
CA SER A 39 11.65 1.49 4.47
C SER A 39 10.24 1.73 3.88
N TRP A 40 9.75 2.97 3.96
CA TRP A 40 8.43 3.39 3.45
C TRP A 40 8.40 3.75 1.96
N LEU A 41 9.54 3.79 1.27
CA LEU A 41 9.62 4.24 -0.11
C LEU A 41 9.18 3.13 -1.08
N LEU A 42 8.25 3.48 -1.95
CA LEU A 42 7.70 2.63 -3.01
C LEU A 42 8.14 3.17 -4.37
N GLY A 43 8.45 2.29 -5.31
CA GLY A 43 8.57 2.66 -6.73
C GLY A 43 7.48 2.03 -7.56
N CYS A 44 7.03 2.75 -8.59
CA CYS A 44 6.16 2.22 -9.63
C CYS A 44 6.84 2.34 -10.99
N GLU A 45 7.01 1.22 -11.69
CA GLU A 45 7.62 1.17 -13.02
C GLU A 45 6.76 1.89 -14.06
N THR A 46 5.45 1.64 -14.06
CA THR A 46 4.49 2.25 -14.99
C THR A 46 4.48 3.78 -14.88
N ALA A 47 4.48 4.30 -13.66
CA ALA A 47 4.53 5.74 -13.41
C ALA A 47 5.96 6.32 -13.50
N GLY A 48 6.99 5.47 -13.52
CA GLY A 48 8.40 5.88 -13.48
C GLY A 48 8.74 6.79 -12.30
N SER A 49 8.09 6.59 -11.15
CA SER A 49 8.09 7.56 -10.04
C SER A 49 8.12 6.91 -8.67
N LEU A 50 8.58 7.66 -7.67
CA LEU A 50 8.64 7.22 -6.26
C LEU A 50 7.46 7.75 -5.44
N PHE A 51 6.95 6.92 -4.52
CA PHE A 51 5.80 7.23 -3.66
C PHE A 51 6.11 6.88 -2.21
N CYS A 52 5.28 7.37 -1.29
CA CYS A 52 5.32 6.93 0.11
C CYS A 52 4.23 5.89 0.37
N PHE A 53 4.64 4.66 0.70
CA PHE A 53 3.73 3.54 0.84
C PHE A 53 2.67 3.73 1.95
N PRO A 54 3.01 4.06 3.22
CA PRO A 54 2.00 4.32 4.23
C PRO A 54 1.07 5.48 3.88
N CYS A 55 1.59 6.57 3.29
CA CYS A 55 0.76 7.71 2.91
C CYS A 55 -0.20 7.37 1.78
N LEU A 56 0.26 6.56 0.83
CA LEU A 56 -0.54 6.12 -0.29
C LEU A 56 -1.68 5.19 0.17
N LEU A 57 -1.45 4.37 1.19
CA LEU A 57 -2.45 3.50 1.81
C LEU A 57 -3.49 4.26 2.65
N PHE A 58 -3.05 5.13 3.57
CA PHE A 58 -3.93 5.67 4.63
C PHE A 58 -4.29 7.14 4.49
N ASN A 59 -3.76 7.82 3.47
CA ASN A 59 -4.13 9.18 3.10
C ASN A 59 -4.30 9.29 1.56
N PRO A 60 -5.17 8.46 0.95
CA PRO A 60 -5.51 8.61 -0.45
C PRO A 60 -6.21 9.95 -0.69
N VAL A 61 -6.12 10.40 -1.93
CA VAL A 61 -6.55 11.72 -2.38
C VAL A 61 -8.03 11.94 -2.02
N GLY A 62 -8.34 13.07 -1.36
CA GLY A 62 -9.72 13.47 -1.01
C GLY A 62 -10.03 13.59 0.49
N THR A 63 -9.14 13.16 1.39
CA THR A 63 -9.39 13.23 2.86
C THR A 63 -8.82 14.47 3.55
N THR A 64 -7.79 15.09 2.99
CA THR A 64 -7.18 16.33 3.49
C THR A 64 -6.72 17.22 2.34
N ALA A 65 -6.84 18.55 2.50
CA ALA A 65 -6.47 19.56 1.50
C ALA A 65 -4.97 19.57 1.12
N ALA A 66 -4.13 18.77 1.75
CA ALA A 66 -2.69 18.73 1.51
C ALA A 66 -2.32 17.61 0.53
N ARG A 67 -2.58 17.84 -0.77
CA ARG A 67 -2.06 16.99 -1.86
C ARG A 67 -0.53 16.95 -1.76
N SER A 68 0.00 15.75 -1.57
CA SER A 68 1.45 15.51 -1.53
C SER A 68 1.89 14.90 -2.86
N SER A 69 3.06 15.30 -3.36
CA SER A 69 3.68 14.65 -4.52
C SER A 69 3.95 13.16 -4.25
N TRP A 70 4.03 12.74 -2.98
CA TRP A 70 4.30 11.37 -2.57
C TRP A 70 3.11 10.41 -2.70
N THR A 71 1.91 10.91 -2.98
CA THR A 71 0.69 10.09 -3.09
C THR A 71 -0.07 10.25 -4.40
N THR A 72 0.22 11.29 -5.19
CA THR A 72 -0.53 11.62 -6.41
C THR A 72 0.24 11.25 -7.67
N LYS A 73 1.20 12.08 -8.08
CA LYS A 73 2.01 11.90 -9.28
C LYS A 73 3.32 11.14 -9.04
N GLY A 74 3.76 11.07 -7.78
CA GLY A 74 5.05 10.53 -7.42
C GLY A 74 6.19 11.54 -7.57
N VAL A 75 7.36 11.17 -7.06
CA VAL A 75 8.57 11.98 -7.03
C VAL A 75 9.58 11.43 -8.03
N THR A 76 9.95 12.27 -9.00
CA THR A 76 10.98 11.97 -10.02
C THR A 76 12.23 12.83 -9.87
N ASP A 77 12.18 13.87 -9.04
CA ASP A 77 13.29 14.78 -8.77
C ASP A 77 14.35 14.12 -7.88
N MET A 78 15.33 13.51 -8.53
CA MET A 78 16.44 12.81 -7.89
C MET A 78 17.44 13.78 -7.26
N HIS A 79 17.48 15.04 -7.70
CA HIS A 79 18.41 16.03 -7.15
C HIS A 79 18.03 16.41 -5.72
N HIS A 80 16.73 16.64 -5.48
CA HIS A 80 16.22 17.05 -4.17
C HIS A 80 15.56 15.90 -3.40
N LEU A 81 15.72 14.65 -3.85
CA LEU A 81 15.03 13.51 -3.25
C LEU A 81 15.33 13.35 -1.75
N ALA A 82 16.60 13.49 -1.34
CA ALA A 82 16.98 13.44 0.07
C ALA A 82 16.26 14.49 0.92
N GLU A 83 16.28 15.75 0.46
CA GLU A 83 15.68 16.87 1.18
C GLU A 83 14.16 16.75 1.22
N LYS A 84 13.53 16.45 0.07
CA LYS A 84 12.10 16.18 -0.04
C LYS A 84 11.69 15.02 0.87
N GLY A 85 12.48 13.95 0.90
CA GLY A 85 12.26 12.79 1.76
C GLY A 85 12.33 13.16 3.24
N LYS A 86 13.35 13.94 3.66
CA LYS A 86 13.50 14.42 5.03
C LYS A 86 12.30 15.26 5.48
N ARG A 87 11.88 16.23 4.65
CA ARG A 87 10.70 17.06 4.93
C ARG A 87 9.42 16.23 4.99
N HIS A 88 9.28 15.25 4.12
CA HIS A 88 8.12 14.37 4.10
C HIS A 88 8.00 13.52 5.37
N LYS A 89 9.10 12.90 5.83
CA LYS A 89 9.10 12.09 7.05
C LYS A 89 8.66 12.86 8.30
N ALA A 90 8.95 14.17 8.35
CA ALA A 90 8.56 15.06 9.44
C ALA A 90 7.10 15.56 9.34
N SER A 91 6.40 15.27 8.24
CA SER A 91 5.01 15.74 8.06
C SER A 91 4.03 14.93 8.91
N LYS A 92 2.99 15.60 9.42
CA LYS A 92 1.92 14.94 10.18
C LYS A 92 1.23 13.83 9.39
N ILE A 93 0.99 14.05 8.10
CA ILE A 93 0.41 13.08 7.18
C ILE A 93 1.22 11.77 7.17
N HIS A 94 2.56 11.87 7.07
CA HIS A 94 3.42 10.70 7.11
C HIS A 94 3.38 9.99 8.45
N MET A 95 3.47 10.74 9.55
CA MET A 95 3.44 10.17 10.89
C MET A 95 2.12 9.43 11.17
N ASP A 96 0.98 10.08 10.89
CA ASP A 96 -0.36 9.49 11.08
C ASP A 96 -0.54 8.23 10.21
N SER A 97 -0.08 8.27 8.95
CA SER A 97 -0.09 7.11 8.07
C SER A 97 0.78 5.96 8.57
N CYS A 98 1.96 6.25 9.11
CA CYS A 98 2.84 5.24 9.69
C CYS A 98 2.24 4.60 10.95
N LEU A 99 1.57 5.41 11.79
CA LEU A 99 0.84 4.89 12.95
C LEU A 99 -0.29 3.96 12.50
N LYS A 100 -1.14 4.40 11.57
CA LYS A 100 -2.21 3.56 11.00
C LYS A 100 -1.66 2.27 10.38
N PHE A 101 -0.59 2.35 9.60
CA PHE A 101 0.06 1.17 9.04
C PHE A 101 0.61 0.21 10.11
N SER A 102 1.11 0.74 11.23
CA SER A 102 1.63 -0.10 12.33
C SER A 102 0.53 -0.79 13.14
N THR A 103 -0.64 -0.16 13.23
CA THR A 103 -1.85 -0.77 13.83
C THR A 103 -2.62 -1.61 12.83
N PHE A 104 -2.37 -1.43 11.53
CA PHE A 104 -3.10 -2.10 10.45
C PHE A 104 -3.09 -3.60 10.65
N GLY A 105 -4.28 -4.16 10.60
CA GLY A 105 -4.51 -5.57 10.83
C GLY A 105 -4.64 -5.95 12.30
N ARG A 106 -4.08 -5.19 13.27
CA ARG A 106 -4.23 -5.46 14.73
C ARG A 106 -5.62 -5.08 15.27
N VAL A 107 -6.36 -4.26 14.54
CA VAL A 107 -7.75 -3.87 14.81
C VAL A 107 -8.68 -4.60 13.85
N ASN A 108 -10.00 -4.51 14.05
CA ASN A 108 -11.00 -5.17 13.21
C ASN A 108 -10.74 -4.85 11.71
N ILE A 109 -10.24 -5.85 10.99
CA ILE A 109 -9.80 -5.72 9.59
C ILE A 109 -10.95 -5.25 8.71
N ALA A 110 -12.21 -5.64 9.01
CA ALA A 110 -13.36 -5.25 8.21
C ALA A 110 -13.61 -3.74 8.24
N GLU A 111 -13.46 -3.09 9.39
CA GLU A 111 -13.68 -1.64 9.54
C GLU A 111 -12.57 -0.81 8.86
N GLU A 112 -11.33 -1.27 8.98
CA GLU A 112 -10.17 -0.62 8.37
C GLU A 112 -10.09 -0.85 6.86
N LEU A 113 -10.50 -2.04 6.40
CA LEU A 113 -10.61 -2.37 4.99
C LEU A 113 -11.78 -1.63 4.34
N ASP A 114 -12.93 -1.47 5.00
CA ASP A 114 -14.07 -0.68 4.47
C ASP A 114 -13.69 0.78 4.24
N SER A 115 -13.09 1.43 5.24
CA SER A 115 -12.67 2.84 5.11
C SER A 115 -11.59 3.03 4.04
N SER A 116 -10.59 2.14 3.99
CA SER A 116 -9.51 2.21 2.99
C SER A 116 -10.00 1.87 1.57
N TYR A 117 -10.86 0.86 1.45
CA TYR A 117 -11.46 0.43 0.18
C TYR A 117 -12.40 1.50 -0.39
N ARG A 118 -13.30 2.06 0.44
CA ARG A 118 -14.21 3.14 0.01
C ARG A 118 -13.46 4.38 -0.45
N LEU A 119 -12.33 4.70 0.17
CA LEU A 119 -11.47 5.80 -0.25
C LEU A 119 -10.70 5.49 -1.55
N ALA A 120 -10.20 4.27 -1.73
CA ALA A 120 -9.54 3.84 -2.96
C ALA A 120 -10.51 3.87 -4.17
N VAL A 121 -11.74 3.38 -3.98
CA VAL A 121 -12.81 3.41 -4.99
C VAL A 121 -13.21 4.86 -5.34
N ARG A 122 -13.31 5.76 -4.36
CA ARG A 122 -13.57 7.19 -4.64
C ARG A 122 -12.43 7.85 -5.41
N SER A 123 -11.18 7.56 -5.05
CA SER A 123 -10.00 8.11 -5.74
C SER A 123 -9.88 7.63 -7.19
N HIS A 124 -10.37 6.43 -7.51
CA HIS A 124 -10.44 5.90 -8.89
C HIS A 124 -11.40 6.71 -9.76
N ASN A 125 -12.56 7.08 -9.21
CA ASN A 125 -13.61 7.76 -9.96
C ASN A 125 -13.30 9.24 -10.24
N GLU A 126 -12.45 9.88 -9.45
CA GLU A 126 -12.30 11.35 -9.50
C GLU A 126 -10.94 11.84 -10.04
N GLU A 127 -9.79 11.21 -9.76
CA GLU A 127 -8.50 11.94 -9.92
C GLU A 127 -7.25 11.15 -10.38
N GLY A 128 -7.41 10.00 -11.05
CA GLY A 128 -6.34 9.46 -11.91
C GLY A 128 -5.07 8.97 -11.19
N MET A 129 -5.21 8.24 -10.09
CA MET A 129 -4.12 7.39 -9.60
C MET A 129 -3.96 6.18 -10.54
N SER A 130 -2.72 5.79 -10.86
CA SER A 130 -2.46 4.64 -11.73
C SER A 130 -3.09 3.37 -11.15
N THR A 131 -3.92 2.68 -11.93
CA THR A 131 -4.59 1.42 -11.55
C THR A 131 -3.59 0.33 -11.17
N THR A 132 -2.40 0.34 -11.76
CA THR A 132 -1.30 -0.58 -11.39
C THR A 132 -0.86 -0.35 -9.95
N VAL A 133 -0.64 0.91 -9.57
CA VAL A 133 -0.22 1.27 -8.20
C VAL A 133 -1.31 0.90 -7.20
N GLN A 134 -2.58 1.10 -7.55
CA GLN A 134 -3.72 0.70 -6.71
C GLN A 134 -3.75 -0.81 -6.48
N ASN A 135 -3.61 -1.60 -7.53
CA ASN A 135 -3.65 -3.06 -7.43
C ASN A 135 -2.46 -3.60 -6.60
N GLU A 136 -1.26 -3.05 -6.78
CA GLU A 136 -0.10 -3.42 -5.97
C GLU A 136 -0.29 -3.12 -4.48
N LEU A 137 -0.99 -2.02 -4.15
CA LEU A 137 -1.35 -1.69 -2.77
C LEU A 137 -2.39 -2.65 -2.22
N LEU A 138 -3.45 -2.94 -2.99
CA LEU A 138 -4.49 -3.89 -2.60
C LEU A 138 -3.90 -5.27 -2.34
N ASP A 139 -3.00 -5.74 -3.20
CA ASP A 139 -2.29 -7.01 -3.02
C ASP A 139 -1.41 -6.99 -1.76
N SER A 140 -0.76 -5.86 -1.48
CA SER A 140 0.03 -5.68 -0.26
C SER A 140 -0.84 -5.72 1.00
N MET A 141 -2.00 -5.05 0.99
CA MET A 141 -2.97 -5.07 2.08
C MET A 141 -3.55 -6.47 2.29
N LEU A 142 -3.94 -7.13 1.19
CA LEU A 142 -4.46 -8.49 1.19
C LEU A 142 -3.43 -9.47 1.77
N ALA A 143 -2.15 -9.32 1.42
CA ALA A 143 -1.09 -10.19 1.94
C ALA A 143 -0.91 -10.04 3.46
N VAL A 144 -0.98 -8.81 3.99
CA VAL A 144 -0.89 -8.55 5.44
C VAL A 144 -2.11 -9.07 6.17
N ALA A 145 -3.32 -8.76 5.68
CA ALA A 145 -4.57 -9.23 6.27
C ALA A 145 -4.65 -10.77 6.28
N ARG A 146 -4.36 -11.40 5.13
CA ARG A 146 -4.31 -12.86 5.01
C ARG A 146 -3.30 -13.48 5.96
N LYS A 147 -2.11 -12.87 6.12
CA LYS A 147 -1.09 -13.35 7.05
C LYS A 147 -1.63 -13.42 8.48
N ARG A 148 -2.24 -12.34 8.96
CA ARG A 148 -2.78 -12.24 10.33
C ARG A 148 -3.94 -13.20 10.56
N ILE A 149 -4.94 -13.19 9.68
CA ILE A 149 -6.08 -14.12 9.75
C ILE A 149 -5.59 -15.57 9.78
N THR A 150 -4.60 -15.92 8.96
CA THR A 150 -4.03 -17.27 8.97
C THR A 150 -3.34 -17.61 10.29
N GLU A 151 -2.59 -16.66 10.86
CA GLU A 151 -1.92 -16.84 12.16
C GLU A 151 -2.94 -17.02 13.29
N ASP A 152 -4.00 -16.23 13.30
CA ASP A 152 -5.07 -16.29 14.31
C ASP A 152 -5.88 -17.60 14.19
N VAL A 153 -6.26 -17.99 12.97
CA VAL A 153 -6.95 -19.26 12.68
C VAL A 153 -6.10 -20.48 13.04
N ILE A 154 -4.78 -20.42 12.88
CA ILE A 154 -3.89 -21.53 13.28
C ILE A 154 -3.71 -21.58 14.80
N ALA A 155 -3.68 -20.42 15.47
CA ALA A 155 -3.48 -20.35 16.92
C ALA A 155 -4.73 -20.69 17.73
N THR A 156 -5.93 -20.53 17.14
CA THR A 156 -7.18 -20.81 17.83
C THR A 156 -7.41 -22.32 18.01
N ARG A 157 -8.05 -22.68 19.13
CA ARG A 157 -8.31 -24.08 19.48
C ARG A 157 -9.40 -24.70 18.61
N PHE A 158 -10.38 -23.89 18.19
CA PHE A 158 -11.55 -24.35 17.47
C PHE A 158 -11.96 -23.33 16.42
N VAL A 159 -12.36 -23.83 15.25
CA VAL A 159 -12.90 -23.05 14.15
C VAL A 159 -14.25 -23.61 13.73
N ALA A 160 -15.16 -22.75 13.31
CA ALA A 160 -16.37 -23.14 12.60
C ALA A 160 -16.22 -22.74 11.13
N ILE A 161 -16.55 -23.65 10.22
CA ILE A 161 -16.49 -23.41 8.77
C ILE A 161 -17.89 -23.61 8.20
N GLN A 162 -18.39 -22.61 7.49
CA GLN A 162 -19.59 -22.72 6.67
C GLN A 162 -19.18 -22.64 5.21
N ALA A 163 -19.69 -23.56 4.39
CA ALA A 163 -19.46 -23.61 2.96
C ALA A 163 -20.80 -23.46 2.26
N ASP A 164 -20.92 -22.48 1.36
CA ASP A 164 -22.12 -22.24 0.57
C ASP A 164 -21.75 -22.20 -0.91
N GLU A 165 -22.44 -22.97 -1.73
CA GLU A 165 -22.22 -23.03 -3.17
C GLU A 165 -23.42 -22.40 -3.88
N THR A 166 -23.16 -21.38 -4.69
CA THR A 166 -24.18 -20.75 -5.52
C THR A 166 -23.82 -20.95 -6.99
N THR A 167 -24.80 -21.29 -7.82
CA THR A 167 -24.63 -21.36 -9.27
C THR A 167 -25.21 -20.10 -9.88
N ASP A 168 -24.41 -19.35 -10.63
CA ASP A 168 -24.88 -18.15 -11.30
C ASP A 168 -25.72 -18.49 -12.55
N VAL A 169 -26.38 -17.47 -13.11
CA VAL A 169 -27.23 -17.61 -14.31
C VAL A 169 -26.45 -18.08 -15.56
N SER A 170 -25.13 -17.93 -15.58
CA SER A 170 -24.22 -18.44 -16.61
C SER A 170 -23.67 -19.84 -16.32
N THR A 171 -24.24 -20.56 -15.34
CA THR A 171 -23.90 -21.94 -14.94
C THR A 171 -22.50 -22.10 -14.34
N GLN A 172 -21.86 -21.01 -13.90
CA GLN A 172 -20.63 -21.06 -13.13
C GLN A 172 -20.98 -21.27 -11.65
N THR A 173 -20.35 -22.28 -11.04
CA THR A 173 -20.46 -22.56 -9.61
C THR A 173 -19.44 -21.71 -8.83
N GLN A 174 -19.90 -20.98 -7.83
CA GLN A 174 -19.05 -20.22 -6.91
C GLN A 174 -19.22 -20.77 -5.49
N LEU A 175 -18.11 -21.18 -4.87
CA LEU A 175 -18.07 -21.65 -3.49
C LEU A 175 -17.58 -20.52 -2.57
N VAL A 176 -18.38 -20.19 -1.56
CA VAL A 176 -18.03 -19.26 -0.48
C VAL A 176 -17.71 -20.05 0.77
N LEU A 177 -16.55 -19.80 1.36
CA LEU A 177 -16.16 -20.33 2.67
C LEU A 177 -16.17 -19.21 3.70
N VAL A 178 -16.96 -19.36 4.75
CA VAL A 178 -16.97 -18.49 5.93
C VAL A 178 -16.28 -19.22 7.07
N ILE A 179 -15.18 -18.66 7.57
CA ILE A 179 -14.44 -19.18 8.73
C ILE A 179 -14.76 -18.28 9.91
N ARG A 180 -15.27 -18.86 10.99
CA ARG A 180 -15.48 -18.19 12.28
C ARG A 180 -14.57 -18.78 13.33
N TYR A 181 -13.95 -17.93 14.13
CA TYR A 181 -13.05 -18.35 15.19
C TYR A 181 -13.08 -17.39 16.38
N ILE A 182 -12.56 -17.85 17.52
CA ILE A 182 -12.33 -17.00 18.68
C ILE A 182 -10.85 -16.60 18.68
N ASP A 183 -10.58 -15.31 18.71
CA ASP A 183 -9.22 -14.78 18.76
C ASP A 183 -8.58 -14.86 20.17
N ALA A 184 -7.33 -14.42 20.29
CA ALA A 184 -6.61 -14.39 21.56
C ALA A 184 -7.21 -13.43 22.60
N GLN A 185 -8.07 -12.50 22.16
CA GLN A 185 -8.80 -11.55 23.02
C GLN A 185 -10.18 -12.10 23.42
N HIS A 186 -10.50 -13.35 23.06
CA HIS A 186 -11.80 -13.99 23.28
C HIS A 186 -12.96 -13.32 22.52
N ALA A 187 -12.67 -12.58 21.45
CA ALA A 187 -13.67 -12.02 20.55
C ALA A 187 -13.95 -12.98 19.38
N VAL A 188 -15.18 -12.95 18.88
CA VAL A 188 -15.61 -13.72 17.71
C VAL A 188 -15.24 -12.94 16.45
N GLN A 189 -14.54 -13.62 15.52
CA GLN A 189 -14.13 -13.10 14.22
C GLN A 189 -14.87 -13.84 13.09
#